data_AF-A0A829Q5L2-F1
#
_entry.id   AF-A0A829Q5L2-F1
#
_cell.length_a   1.000
_cell.length_b   1.000
_cell.length_c   1.000
_cell.angle_alpha   90.00
_cell.angle_beta   90.00
_cell.angle_gamma   90.00
#
_symmetry.space_group_name_H-M   'P 1'
#
loop_
_entity.id
_entity.type
_entity.pdbx_description
1 polymer ?
#
loop_
_entity_poly.entity_id
_entity_poly.type
_entity_poly.pdbx_seq_one_letter_code
_entity_poly.pdbx_strand_id
1 'polypeptide(L)'
;MNAVGVDLNTASVPLLARVSGVTESLAESIVAHREKVGAFRSRKGLLEVPRLGPKAFEQCAGFLRIRGGDDPLDASGVHPESYPVVRKILDRSGVTLAELIGNERSLRSLKPADFADDRFGIPTVTDILGELEKPGRDPRPAFTTATFAAGVEKVSDLKVGMVLEGVVTNVAAFGAFVDVGVHQDGLVHVSAMADRYVSDPHEVVKSGQVVRVKVTDVDIPRQRIGLSLRLNDDAQQGKRPERTSAPRRDERNRDDRNQDRRNQNRGKNSGRRDESRPTGSMADALRNAGFGR
;
A
#
# COMPACT_ATOMS: atom_id res chain seq x y z
N MET A 1 -3.13 2.61 -13.13
CA MET A 1 -4.19 3.64 -13.01
C MET A 1 -5.47 3.27 -13.75
N ASN A 2 -5.43 2.50 -14.84
CA ASN A 2 -6.62 2.20 -15.67
C ASN A 2 -7.58 1.13 -15.12
N ALA A 3 -7.24 0.48 -14.01
CA ALA A 3 -8.02 -0.63 -13.48
C ALA A 3 -9.41 -0.20 -12.97
N VAL A 4 -9.57 1.06 -12.56
CA VAL A 4 -10.85 1.57 -12.02
C VAL A 4 -11.80 1.97 -13.14
N GLY A 5 -11.33 2.24 -14.36
CA GLY A 5 -12.08 2.82 -15.49
C GLY A 5 -12.72 4.20 -15.20
N VAL A 6 -13.02 4.96 -16.25
CA VAL A 6 -13.41 6.37 -16.15
C VAL A 6 -14.78 6.59 -16.78
N ASP A 7 -15.69 7.27 -16.09
CA ASP A 7 -17.01 7.62 -16.64
C ASP A 7 -16.87 8.76 -17.66
N LEU A 8 -17.25 8.47 -18.91
CA LEU A 8 -17.05 9.36 -20.05
C LEU A 8 -17.84 10.68 -19.91
N ASN A 9 -19.01 10.63 -19.29
CA ASN A 9 -19.93 11.78 -19.23
C ASN A 9 -19.66 12.68 -18.02
N THR A 10 -18.97 12.19 -16.99
CA THR A 10 -18.71 12.96 -15.76
C THR A 10 -17.24 13.26 -15.50
N ALA A 11 -16.31 12.54 -16.13
CA ALA A 11 -14.88 12.74 -15.89
C ALA A 11 -14.37 14.11 -16.33
N SER A 12 -13.41 14.64 -15.57
CA SER A 12 -12.69 15.86 -15.92
C SER A 12 -11.58 15.60 -16.94
N VAL A 13 -11.09 16.65 -17.61
CA VAL A 13 -9.97 16.57 -18.56
C VAL A 13 -8.74 15.88 -17.94
N PRO A 14 -8.26 16.24 -16.72
CA PRO A 14 -7.10 15.59 -16.13
C PRO A 14 -7.30 14.10 -15.84
N LEU A 15 -8.54 13.66 -15.59
CA LEU A 15 -8.85 12.25 -15.36
C LEU A 15 -8.89 11.48 -16.69
N LEU A 16 -9.50 12.04 -17.72
CA LEU A 16 -9.54 11.45 -19.06
C LEU A 16 -8.15 11.33 -19.68
N ALA A 17 -7.28 12.32 -19.48
CA ALA A 17 -5.90 12.31 -19.98
C ALA A 17 -5.01 11.21 -19.36
N ARG A 18 -5.49 10.52 -18.32
CA ARG A 18 -4.79 9.35 -17.73
C ARG A 18 -5.20 8.03 -18.37
N VAL A 19 -6.23 8.03 -19.21
CA VAL A 19 -6.73 6.84 -19.90
C VAL A 19 -5.79 6.46 -21.05
N SER A 20 -5.57 5.16 -21.24
CA SER A 20 -4.77 4.65 -22.36
C SER A 20 -5.29 5.19 -23.69
N GLY A 21 -4.39 5.71 -24.53
CA GLY A 21 -4.76 6.25 -25.84
C GLY A 21 -5.40 7.65 -25.82
N VAL A 22 -5.56 8.28 -24.65
CA VAL A 22 -6.13 9.63 -24.52
C VAL A 22 -5.04 10.64 -24.11
N THR A 23 -4.70 11.55 -25.03
CA THR A 23 -3.83 12.70 -24.74
C THR A 23 -4.63 13.82 -24.06
N GLU A 24 -3.94 14.80 -23.47
CA GLU A 24 -4.58 15.99 -22.90
C GLU A 24 -5.45 16.74 -23.94
N SER A 25 -4.92 16.95 -25.14
CA SER A 25 -5.66 17.57 -26.25
C SER A 25 -6.88 16.75 -26.71
N LEU A 26 -6.81 15.42 -26.62
CA LEU A 26 -7.94 14.55 -26.94
C LEU A 26 -8.99 14.57 -25.82
N ALA A 27 -8.55 14.61 -24.55
CA ALA A 27 -9.43 14.74 -23.40
C ALA A 27 -10.24 16.06 -23.47
N GLU A 28 -9.59 17.17 -23.82
CA GLU A 28 -10.28 18.45 -24.08
C GLU A 28 -11.31 18.32 -25.21
N SER A 29 -10.96 17.66 -26.32
CA SER A 29 -11.90 17.42 -27.42
C SER A 29 -13.10 16.57 -27.01
N ILE A 30 -12.91 15.55 -26.17
CA ILE A 30 -13.99 14.72 -25.64
C ILE A 30 -14.95 15.55 -24.78
N VAL A 31 -14.41 16.38 -23.87
CA VAL A 31 -15.23 17.24 -23.00
C VAL A 31 -15.98 18.30 -23.81
N ALA A 32 -15.30 18.97 -24.74
CA ALA A 32 -15.93 19.95 -25.62
C ALA A 32 -17.02 19.31 -26.50
N HIS A 33 -16.83 18.07 -26.95
CA HIS A 33 -17.83 17.35 -27.72
C HIS A 33 -19.10 17.07 -26.91
N ARG A 34 -18.98 16.55 -25.68
CA ARG A 34 -20.16 16.29 -24.83
C ARG A 34 -20.87 17.56 -24.36
N GLU A 35 -20.16 18.67 -24.21
CA GLU A 35 -20.78 19.96 -23.88
C GLU A 35 -21.60 20.51 -25.05
N LYS A 36 -21.14 20.25 -26.29
CA LYS A 36 -21.81 20.72 -27.51
C LYS A 36 -22.99 19.83 -27.92
N VAL A 37 -22.79 18.51 -27.92
CA VAL A 37 -23.74 17.53 -28.48
C VAL A 37 -24.61 16.89 -27.38
N GLY A 38 -24.19 16.99 -26.12
CA GLY A 38 -24.80 16.32 -24.98
C GLY A 38 -24.05 15.04 -24.59
N ALA A 39 -24.60 14.35 -23.58
CA ALA A 39 -23.99 13.14 -23.04
C ALA A 39 -23.88 12.02 -24.10
N PHE A 40 -22.76 11.30 -24.09
CA PHE A 40 -22.56 10.13 -24.93
C PHE A 40 -23.54 9.02 -24.51
N ARG A 41 -24.30 8.50 -25.48
CA ARG A 41 -25.23 7.38 -25.31
C ARG A 41 -24.60 6.03 -25.62
N SER A 42 -23.54 6.01 -26.43
CA SER A 42 -22.76 4.81 -26.75
C SER A 42 -21.28 5.14 -26.94
N ARG A 43 -20.39 4.18 -26.66
CA ARG A 43 -18.95 4.30 -26.93
C ARG A 43 -18.67 4.64 -28.39
N LYS A 44 -19.48 4.15 -29.32
CA LYS A 44 -19.31 4.46 -30.76
C LYS A 44 -19.34 5.95 -31.06
N GLY A 45 -20.05 6.75 -30.26
CA GLY A 45 -20.06 8.22 -30.38
C GLY A 45 -18.69 8.85 -30.18
N LEU A 46 -17.72 8.16 -29.56
CA LEU A 46 -16.34 8.63 -29.48
C LEU A 46 -15.70 8.82 -30.86
N LEU A 47 -16.12 8.06 -31.88
CA LEU A 47 -15.61 8.19 -33.25
C LEU A 47 -16.03 9.50 -33.92
N GLU A 48 -17.02 10.21 -33.36
CA GLU A 48 -17.46 11.53 -33.83
C GLU A 48 -16.63 12.67 -33.20
N VAL A 49 -15.83 12.35 -32.17
CA VAL A 49 -14.98 13.34 -31.49
C VAL A 49 -13.82 13.74 -32.42
N PRO A 50 -13.60 15.04 -32.65
CA PRO A 50 -12.48 15.50 -33.46
C PRO A 50 -11.15 14.94 -32.97
N ARG A 51 -10.33 14.44 -33.90
CA ARG A 51 -8.99 13.85 -33.65
C ARG A 51 -9.00 12.48 -32.95
N LEU A 52 -10.16 11.91 -32.65
CA LEU A 52 -10.27 10.54 -32.15
C LEU A 52 -10.32 9.55 -33.31
N GLY A 53 -9.17 8.97 -33.64
CA GLY A 53 -9.07 7.95 -34.69
C GLY A 53 -9.40 6.53 -34.22
N PRO A 54 -9.60 5.57 -35.13
CA PRO A 54 -9.94 4.17 -34.80
C PRO A 54 -8.94 3.50 -33.84
N LYS A 55 -7.64 3.78 -33.99
CA LYS A 55 -6.61 3.25 -33.10
C LYS A 55 -6.70 3.84 -31.69
N ALA A 56 -6.97 5.14 -31.57
CA ALA A 56 -7.16 5.76 -30.26
C ALA A 56 -8.43 5.20 -29.59
N PHE A 57 -9.50 5.00 -30.36
CA PHE A 57 -10.73 4.36 -29.89
C PHE A 57 -10.47 2.96 -29.33
N GLU A 58 -9.78 2.10 -30.08
CA GLU A 58 -9.42 0.74 -29.64
C GLU A 58 -8.57 0.75 -28.35
N GLN A 59 -7.69 1.74 -28.19
CA GLN A 59 -6.86 1.82 -26.98
C GLN A 59 -7.61 2.33 -25.75
N CYS A 60 -8.66 3.15 -25.92
CA CYS A 60 -9.33 3.82 -24.81
C CYS A 60 -10.71 3.23 -24.46
N ALA A 61 -11.42 2.64 -25.43
CA ALA A 61 -12.84 2.34 -25.29
C ALA A 61 -13.17 1.39 -24.13
N GLY A 62 -12.29 0.42 -23.84
CA GLY A 62 -12.49 -0.53 -22.73
C GLY A 62 -12.32 0.10 -21.34
N PHE A 63 -11.67 1.25 -21.26
CA PHE A 63 -11.46 1.98 -20.00
C PHE A 63 -12.50 3.09 -19.78
N LEU A 64 -13.25 3.46 -20.81
CA LEU A 64 -14.27 4.50 -20.77
C LEU A 64 -15.65 3.87 -20.54
N ARG A 65 -16.41 4.35 -19.56
CA ARG A 65 -17.71 3.81 -19.21
C ARG A 65 -18.83 4.80 -19.46
N ILE A 66 -19.99 4.30 -19.85
CA ILE A 66 -21.22 5.08 -20.04
C ILE A 66 -22.32 4.42 -19.21
N ARG A 67 -22.76 5.12 -18.16
CA ARG A 67 -23.90 4.69 -17.35
C ARG A 67 -25.21 5.12 -18.00
N GLY A 68 -26.18 4.22 -18.08
CA GLY A 68 -27.49 4.51 -18.68
C GLY A 68 -27.44 4.80 -20.19
N GLY A 69 -26.41 4.30 -20.87
CA GLY A 69 -26.30 4.33 -22.33
C GLY A 69 -27.27 3.37 -23.02
N ASP A 70 -27.18 3.29 -24.34
CA ASP A 70 -28.06 2.47 -25.16
C ASP A 70 -27.68 0.97 -25.09
N ASP A 71 -26.38 0.67 -24.94
CA ASP A 71 -25.88 -0.70 -24.75
C ASP A 71 -25.42 -0.88 -23.29
N PRO A 72 -26.03 -1.79 -22.51
CA PRO A 72 -25.63 -2.05 -21.12
C PRO A 72 -24.16 -2.47 -20.96
N LEU A 73 -23.52 -3.01 -22.01
CA LEU A 73 -22.10 -3.37 -21.98
C LEU A 73 -21.18 -2.15 -21.87
N ASP A 74 -21.62 -0.97 -22.30
CA ASP A 74 -20.84 0.27 -22.20
C ASP A 74 -20.60 0.70 -20.74
N ALA A 75 -21.34 0.13 -19.78
CA ALA A 75 -21.13 0.33 -18.34
C ALA A 75 -20.11 -0.66 -17.73
N SER A 76 -19.64 -1.65 -18.50
CA SER A 76 -18.68 -2.68 -18.06
C SER A 76 -17.25 -2.39 -18.54
N GLY A 77 -16.27 -3.16 -18.07
CA GLY A 77 -14.91 -3.16 -18.63
C GLY A 77 -14.76 -3.93 -19.94
N VAL A 78 -15.82 -4.57 -20.46
CA VAL A 78 -15.77 -5.34 -21.70
C VAL A 78 -15.45 -4.41 -22.87
N HIS A 79 -14.40 -4.72 -23.63
CA HIS A 79 -14.02 -3.93 -24.80
C HIS A 79 -15.04 -4.09 -25.96
N PRO A 80 -15.39 -3.04 -26.73
CA PRO A 80 -16.33 -3.14 -27.85
C PRO A 80 -15.98 -4.16 -28.91
N GLU A 81 -14.69 -4.48 -29.08
CA GLU A 81 -14.26 -5.53 -30.02
C GLU A 81 -14.79 -6.91 -29.63
N SER A 82 -15.03 -7.13 -28.33
CA SER A 82 -15.45 -8.40 -27.75
C SER A 82 -16.96 -8.52 -27.60
N TYR A 83 -17.74 -7.51 -27.99
CA TYR A 83 -19.21 -7.57 -27.94
C TYR A 83 -19.80 -8.75 -28.74
N PRO A 84 -19.24 -9.16 -29.90
CA PRO A 84 -19.68 -10.38 -30.56
C PRO A 84 -19.58 -11.63 -29.69
N VAL A 85 -18.56 -11.75 -28.83
CA VAL A 85 -18.41 -12.88 -27.90
C VAL A 85 -19.54 -12.88 -26.88
N VAL A 86 -19.86 -11.72 -26.30
CA VAL A 86 -20.98 -11.59 -25.35
C VAL A 86 -22.31 -11.97 -26.02
N ARG A 87 -22.53 -11.55 -27.26
CA ARG A 87 -23.74 -11.93 -28.02
C ARG A 87 -23.83 -13.44 -28.24
N LYS A 88 -22.72 -14.11 -28.61
CA LYS A 88 -22.67 -15.58 -28.69
C LYS A 88 -23.04 -16.25 -27.36
N ILE A 89 -22.60 -15.69 -26.23
CA ILE A 89 -22.94 -16.18 -24.89
C ILE A 89 -24.45 -16.05 -24.63
N LEU A 90 -25.06 -14.92 -24.97
CA LEU A 90 -26.50 -14.69 -24.83
C LEU A 90 -27.30 -15.66 -25.69
N ASP A 91 -26.93 -15.83 -26.96
CA ASP A 91 -27.60 -16.74 -27.89
C ASP A 91 -27.56 -18.19 -27.39
N ARG A 92 -26.43 -18.61 -26.79
CA ARG A 92 -26.26 -19.97 -26.27
C ARG A 92 -26.99 -20.21 -24.95
N SER A 93 -27.05 -19.20 -24.09
CA SER A 93 -27.67 -19.28 -22.77
C SER A 93 -29.19 -19.07 -22.81
N GLY A 94 -29.70 -18.44 -23.87
CA GLY A 94 -31.13 -18.20 -24.04
C GLY A 94 -31.70 -17.16 -23.07
N VAL A 95 -30.84 -16.36 -22.44
CA VAL A 95 -31.23 -15.30 -21.51
C VAL A 95 -30.89 -13.93 -22.09
N THR A 96 -31.59 -12.91 -21.61
CA THR A 96 -31.29 -11.53 -21.98
C THR A 96 -30.04 -11.02 -21.27
N LEU A 97 -29.42 -9.96 -21.80
CA LEU A 97 -28.24 -9.35 -21.19
C LEU A 97 -28.52 -8.85 -19.76
N ALA A 98 -29.73 -8.32 -19.52
CA ALA A 98 -30.16 -7.86 -18.20
C ALA A 98 -30.27 -9.00 -17.18
N GLU A 99 -30.65 -10.21 -17.61
CA GLU A 99 -30.74 -11.39 -16.74
C GLU A 99 -29.39 -12.08 -16.52
N LEU A 100 -28.45 -11.90 -17.45
CA LEU A 100 -27.11 -12.48 -17.37
C LEU A 100 -26.18 -11.65 -16.48
N ILE A 101 -26.23 -10.33 -16.56
CA ILE A 101 -25.38 -9.43 -15.76
C ILE A 101 -25.68 -9.64 -14.27
N GLY A 102 -24.64 -9.88 -13.47
CA GLY A 102 -24.76 -10.11 -12.03
C GLY A 102 -25.23 -11.52 -11.64
N ASN A 103 -25.60 -12.37 -12.60
CA ASN A 103 -26.03 -13.74 -12.32
C ASN A 103 -24.83 -14.68 -12.18
N GLU A 104 -24.18 -14.65 -11.00
CA GLU A 104 -22.96 -15.42 -10.73
C GLU A 104 -23.15 -16.93 -11.02
N ARG A 105 -24.33 -17.48 -10.72
CA ARG A 105 -24.61 -18.92 -10.93
C ARG A 105 -24.59 -19.28 -12.41
N SER A 106 -25.31 -18.54 -13.24
CA SER A 106 -25.35 -18.79 -14.68
C SER A 106 -23.97 -18.57 -15.32
N LEU A 107 -23.29 -17.48 -14.98
CA LEU A 107 -21.99 -17.14 -15.55
C LEU A 107 -20.90 -18.16 -15.19
N ARG A 108 -20.87 -18.66 -13.95
CA ARG A 108 -19.90 -19.69 -13.52
C ARG A 108 -20.17 -21.07 -14.09
N SER A 109 -21.38 -21.32 -14.60
CA SER A 109 -21.71 -22.59 -15.27
C SER A 109 -21.20 -22.65 -16.72
N LEU A 110 -20.90 -21.49 -17.32
CA LEU A 110 -20.36 -21.38 -18.68
C LEU A 110 -18.89 -21.78 -18.72
N LYS A 111 -18.51 -22.54 -19.74
CA LYS A 111 -17.10 -22.90 -19.97
C LYS A 111 -16.49 -21.89 -20.94
N PRO A 112 -15.43 -21.15 -20.56
CA PRO A 112 -14.82 -20.15 -21.44
C PRO A 112 -14.35 -20.73 -22.79
N ALA A 113 -13.91 -22.00 -22.80
CA ALA A 113 -13.47 -22.69 -24.00
C ALA A 113 -14.57 -22.83 -25.08
N ASP A 114 -15.84 -22.83 -24.69
CA ASP A 114 -16.96 -22.96 -25.63
C ASP A 114 -17.21 -21.67 -26.43
N PHE A 115 -16.64 -20.54 -25.98
CA PHE A 115 -16.82 -19.22 -26.59
C PHE A 115 -15.52 -18.60 -27.11
N ALA A 116 -14.39 -19.29 -26.92
CA ALA A 116 -13.10 -18.87 -27.44
C ALA A 116 -13.03 -19.15 -28.95
N ASP A 117 -12.33 -18.29 -29.67
CA ASP A 117 -12.03 -18.46 -31.10
C ASP A 117 -10.60 -17.98 -31.41
N ASP A 118 -10.20 -18.04 -32.69
CA ASP A 118 -8.84 -17.64 -33.13
C ASP A 118 -8.49 -16.18 -32.79
N ARG A 119 -9.51 -15.34 -32.58
CA ARG A 119 -9.35 -13.92 -32.24
C ARG A 119 -9.42 -13.68 -30.74
N PHE A 120 -10.27 -14.40 -30.03
CA PHE A 120 -10.50 -14.25 -28.59
C PHE A 120 -10.19 -15.54 -27.84
N GLY A 121 -9.01 -15.58 -27.22
CA GLY A 121 -8.58 -16.73 -26.43
C GLY A 121 -9.37 -16.93 -25.13
N ILE A 122 -9.16 -18.09 -24.51
CA ILE A 122 -9.75 -18.46 -23.21
C ILE A 122 -9.55 -17.38 -22.12
N PRO A 123 -8.36 -16.76 -21.97
CA PRO A 123 -8.17 -15.71 -20.96
C PRO A 123 -9.12 -14.52 -21.17
N THR A 124 -9.27 -14.06 -22.41
CA THR A 124 -10.16 -12.94 -22.75
C THR A 124 -11.62 -13.27 -22.46
N VAL A 125 -12.08 -14.48 -22.80
CA VAL A 125 -13.44 -14.92 -22.48
C VAL A 125 -13.65 -15.01 -20.97
N THR A 126 -12.64 -15.49 -20.24
CA THR A 126 -12.68 -15.56 -18.77
C THR A 126 -12.82 -14.17 -18.15
N ASP A 127 -12.06 -13.19 -18.65
CA ASP A 127 -12.15 -11.79 -18.22
C ASP A 127 -13.53 -11.19 -18.52
N ILE A 128 -14.09 -11.48 -19.71
CA ILE A 128 -15.44 -11.06 -20.09
C ILE A 128 -16.49 -11.61 -19.12
N LEU A 129 -16.42 -12.90 -18.78
CA LEU A 129 -17.36 -13.51 -17.81
C LEU A 129 -17.21 -12.87 -16.43
N GLY A 130 -15.99 -12.56 -15.99
CA GLY A 130 -15.75 -11.83 -14.74
C GLY A 130 -16.33 -10.42 -14.74
N GLU A 131 -16.24 -9.69 -15.85
CA GLU A 131 -16.86 -8.38 -16.01
C GLU A 131 -18.39 -8.47 -16.06
N LEU A 132 -18.97 -9.49 -16.69
CA LEU A 132 -20.43 -9.70 -16.67
C LEU A 132 -20.94 -10.09 -15.26
N GLU A 133 -20.12 -10.76 -14.46
CA GLU A 133 -20.45 -11.10 -13.06
C GLU A 133 -20.55 -9.83 -12.22
N LYS A 134 -19.62 -8.88 -12.40
CA LYS A 134 -19.57 -7.62 -11.64
C LYS A 134 -19.15 -6.46 -12.56
N PRO A 135 -20.10 -5.87 -13.33
CA PRO A 135 -19.77 -4.88 -14.34
C PRO A 135 -19.15 -3.64 -13.71
N GLY A 136 -17.94 -3.27 -14.18
CA GLY A 136 -17.26 -2.08 -13.70
C GLY A 136 -16.85 -2.17 -12.22
N ARG A 137 -16.55 -3.38 -11.74
CA ARG A 137 -16.00 -3.64 -10.41
C ARG A 137 -14.85 -2.67 -10.14
N ASP A 138 -14.97 -1.91 -9.06
CA ASP A 138 -13.85 -1.11 -8.57
C ASP A 138 -12.79 -2.05 -7.97
N PRO A 139 -11.57 -2.11 -8.53
CA PRO A 139 -10.49 -2.95 -8.00
C PRO A 139 -9.93 -2.40 -6.69
N ARG A 140 -10.31 -1.18 -6.27
CA ARG A 140 -9.87 -0.62 -5.00
C ARG A 140 -10.48 -1.43 -3.85
N PRO A 141 -9.71 -1.74 -2.79
CA PRO A 141 -10.28 -2.31 -1.59
C PRO A 141 -11.36 -1.37 -1.06
N ALA A 142 -12.44 -1.93 -0.52
CA ALA A 142 -13.49 -1.14 0.11
C ALA A 142 -12.87 -0.26 1.21
N PHE A 143 -13.15 1.04 1.17
CA PHE A 143 -12.69 1.96 2.20
C PHE A 143 -13.34 1.57 3.52
N THR A 144 -12.52 1.18 4.50
CA THR A 144 -12.98 0.84 5.85
C THR A 144 -12.61 2.00 6.76
N THR A 145 -13.61 2.68 7.31
CA THR A 145 -13.39 3.66 8.38
C THR A 145 -13.17 2.91 9.69
N ALA A 146 -12.09 3.21 10.41
CA ALA A 146 -11.94 2.74 11.78
C ALA A 146 -13.14 3.26 12.60
N THR A 147 -13.84 2.36 13.28
CA THR A 147 -14.92 2.79 14.17
C THR A 147 -14.27 3.08 15.52
N PHE A 148 -13.94 4.35 15.77
CA PHE A 148 -13.40 4.73 17.07
C PHE A 148 -14.44 4.40 18.17
N ALA A 149 -13.97 3.86 19.30
CA ALA A 149 -14.86 3.55 20.40
C ALA A 149 -15.55 4.84 20.88
N ALA A 150 -16.88 4.86 20.87
CA ALA A 150 -17.66 6.04 21.24
C ALA A 150 -17.29 6.51 22.66
N GLY A 151 -16.87 7.78 22.78
CA GLY A 151 -16.57 8.43 24.06
C GLY A 151 -15.09 8.44 24.48
N VAL A 152 -14.16 8.05 23.61
CA VAL A 152 -12.71 8.16 23.85
C VAL A 152 -12.14 9.25 22.93
N GLU A 153 -12.08 10.49 23.42
CA GLU A 153 -11.58 11.65 22.65
C GLU A 153 -10.28 12.21 23.24
N LYS A 154 -9.99 11.91 24.51
CA LYS A 154 -8.81 12.42 25.21
C LYS A 154 -7.95 11.28 25.73
N VAL A 155 -6.65 11.56 25.87
CA VAL A 155 -5.68 10.63 26.50
C VAL A 155 -6.12 10.23 27.92
N SER A 156 -6.87 11.10 28.63
CA SER A 156 -7.44 10.82 29.96
C SER A 156 -8.50 9.72 29.98
N ASP A 157 -9.13 9.45 28.84
CA ASP A 157 -10.23 8.49 28.74
C ASP A 157 -9.70 7.07 28.47
N LEU A 158 -8.43 6.97 28.07
CA LEU A 158 -7.74 5.71 27.83
C LEU A 158 -7.43 5.00 29.16
N LYS A 159 -7.79 3.72 29.21
CA LYS A 159 -7.39 2.82 30.29
C LYS A 159 -6.53 1.70 29.73
N VAL A 160 -5.51 1.34 30.48
CA VAL A 160 -4.66 0.17 30.18
C VAL A 160 -5.55 -1.07 30.08
N GLY A 161 -5.34 -1.86 29.02
CA GLY A 161 -6.11 -3.06 28.69
C GLY A 161 -7.26 -2.84 27.70
N MET A 162 -7.64 -1.60 27.38
CA MET A 162 -8.64 -1.30 26.35
C MET A 162 -8.17 -1.76 24.98
N VAL A 163 -9.08 -2.33 24.20
CA VAL A 163 -8.87 -2.67 22.78
C VAL A 163 -9.64 -1.66 21.94
N LEU A 164 -8.93 -0.98 21.05
CA LEU A 164 -9.45 0.10 20.21
C LEU A 164 -9.10 -0.18 18.75
N GLU A 165 -9.93 0.30 17.84
CA GLU A 165 -9.55 0.42 16.43
C GLU A 165 -8.85 1.75 16.21
N GLY A 166 -7.75 1.71 15.47
CA GLY A 166 -6.99 2.90 15.11
C GLY A 166 -6.41 2.79 13.71
N VAL A 167 -5.97 3.93 13.17
CA VAL A 167 -5.39 4.02 11.83
C VAL A 167 -3.88 4.24 11.96
N VAL A 168 -3.09 3.45 11.24
CA VAL A 168 -1.63 3.63 11.20
C VAL A 168 -1.32 4.96 10.50
N THR A 169 -0.77 5.93 11.22
CA THR A 169 -0.38 7.23 10.66
C THR A 169 0.97 7.13 9.94
N ASN A 170 1.94 6.46 10.57
CA ASN A 170 3.28 6.33 10.06
C ASN A 170 3.95 5.04 10.54
N VAL A 171 4.85 4.49 9.73
CA VAL A 171 5.65 3.29 10.05
C VAL A 171 7.12 3.70 10.11
N ALA A 172 7.79 3.38 11.22
CA ALA A 172 9.20 3.66 11.46
C ALA A 172 9.98 2.34 11.63
N ALA A 173 11.32 2.40 11.58
CA ALA A 173 12.15 1.20 11.72
C ALA A 173 12.00 0.47 13.07
N PHE A 174 11.55 1.18 14.11
CA PHE A 174 11.39 0.63 15.47
C PHE A 174 9.92 0.31 15.84
N GLY A 175 8.97 0.56 14.95
CA GLY A 175 7.55 0.41 15.28
C GLY A 175 6.60 1.15 14.34
N ALA A 176 5.33 1.30 14.75
CA ALA A 176 4.34 2.06 14.01
C ALA A 176 3.56 2.99 14.94
N PHE A 177 3.20 4.14 14.39
CA PHE A 177 2.34 5.13 15.03
C PHE A 177 0.90 4.87 14.60
N VAL A 178 0.00 4.81 15.59
CA VAL A 178 -1.41 4.51 15.38
C VAL A 178 -2.24 5.59 16.07
N ASP A 179 -3.10 6.23 15.29
CA ASP A 179 -4.10 7.16 15.79
C ASP A 179 -5.35 6.38 16.24
N VAL A 180 -5.68 6.49 17.52
CA VAL A 180 -6.86 5.87 18.14
C VAL A 180 -7.98 6.88 18.42
N GLY A 181 -7.88 8.11 17.88
CA GLY A 181 -8.91 9.14 17.97
C GLY A 181 -8.77 10.10 19.16
N VAL A 182 -7.60 10.13 19.81
CA VAL A 182 -7.33 10.98 21.00
C VAL A 182 -6.42 12.17 20.71
N HIS A 183 -6.29 12.56 19.43
CA HIS A 183 -5.40 13.61 18.92
C HIS A 183 -3.89 13.38 19.17
N GLN A 184 -3.53 12.23 19.72
CA GLN A 184 -2.15 11.87 20.03
C GLN A 184 -1.89 10.44 19.58
N ASP A 185 -0.89 10.28 18.72
CA ASP A 185 -0.49 8.98 18.20
C ASP A 185 0.09 8.10 19.32
N GLY A 186 -0.38 6.85 19.37
CA GLY A 186 0.21 5.81 20.19
C GLY A 186 1.30 5.07 19.42
N LEU A 187 2.33 4.61 20.14
CA LEU A 187 3.44 3.87 19.55
C LEU A 187 3.26 2.37 19.79
N VAL A 188 3.26 1.60 18.71
CA VAL A 188 3.44 0.14 18.73
C VAL A 188 4.91 -0.17 18.48
N HIS A 189 5.60 -0.71 19.48
CA HIS A 189 6.99 -1.15 19.32
C HIS A 189 7.07 -2.41 18.43
N VAL A 190 8.16 -2.60 17.68
CA VAL A 190 8.34 -3.75 16.76
C VAL A 190 8.11 -5.12 17.44
N SER A 191 8.48 -5.26 18.70
CA SER A 191 8.27 -6.49 19.49
C SER A 191 6.80 -6.73 19.87
N ALA A 192 5.97 -5.69 19.83
CA ALA A 192 4.55 -5.73 20.14
C ALA A 192 3.68 -5.78 18.87
N MET A 193 4.28 -5.96 17.70
CA MET A 193 3.58 -6.02 16.42
C MET A 193 3.03 -7.41 16.07
N ALA A 194 3.75 -8.47 16.45
CA ALA A 194 3.37 -9.85 16.15
C ALA A 194 3.95 -10.81 17.21
N ASP A 195 3.39 -12.04 17.30
CA ASP A 195 3.92 -13.11 18.16
C ASP A 195 5.23 -13.74 17.65
N ARG A 196 5.68 -13.32 16.47
CA ARG A 196 6.94 -13.73 15.84
C ARG A 196 7.91 -12.57 15.76
N TYR A 197 9.20 -12.86 15.59
CA TYR A 197 10.21 -11.82 15.34
C TYR A 197 9.89 -11.10 14.03
N VAL A 198 9.85 -9.76 14.08
CA VAL A 198 9.61 -8.88 12.94
C VAL A 198 10.89 -8.12 12.67
N SER A 199 11.48 -8.32 11.48
CA SER A 199 12.66 -7.59 11.03
C SER A 199 12.32 -6.23 10.44
N ASP A 200 11.21 -6.12 9.71
CA ASP A 200 10.73 -4.88 9.14
C ASP A 200 9.24 -4.66 9.48
N PRO A 201 8.90 -3.59 10.22
CA PRO A 201 7.52 -3.21 10.50
C PRO A 201 6.61 -3.08 9.28
N HIS A 202 7.16 -2.76 8.09
CA HIS A 202 6.40 -2.62 6.85
C HIS A 202 5.81 -3.94 6.33
N GLU A 203 6.34 -5.08 6.78
CA GLU A 203 5.79 -6.40 6.45
C GLU A 203 4.48 -6.67 7.21
N VAL A 204 4.29 -6.03 8.36
CA VAL A 204 3.14 -6.26 9.26
C VAL A 204 2.05 -5.23 9.05
N VAL A 205 2.43 -3.95 8.90
CA VAL A 205 1.49 -2.84 8.79
C VAL A 205 1.86 -1.87 7.67
N LYS A 206 0.85 -1.19 7.13
CA LYS A 206 1.01 -0.10 6.15
C LYS A 206 0.40 1.19 6.67
N SER A 207 0.96 2.34 6.30
CA SER A 207 0.35 3.64 6.58
C SER A 207 -1.06 3.71 5.98
N GLY A 208 -2.02 4.19 6.76
CA GLY A 208 -3.45 4.23 6.44
C GLY A 208 -4.21 2.93 6.71
N GLN A 209 -3.56 1.88 7.20
CA GLN A 209 -4.23 0.63 7.56
C GLN A 209 -5.00 0.79 8.88
N VAL A 210 -6.25 0.29 8.90
CA VAL A 210 -7.02 0.14 10.15
C VAL A 210 -6.56 -1.11 10.88
N VAL A 211 -6.19 -0.96 12.15
CA VAL A 211 -5.69 -2.03 13.01
C VAL A 211 -6.38 -2.01 14.37
N ARG A 212 -6.50 -3.19 14.99
CA ARG A 212 -6.96 -3.31 16.39
C ARG A 212 -5.74 -3.33 17.29
N VAL A 213 -5.71 -2.42 18.25
CA VAL A 213 -4.60 -2.23 19.19
C VAL A 213 -5.10 -2.32 20.62
N LYS A 214 -4.27 -2.87 21.50
CA LYS A 214 -4.48 -2.89 22.95
C LYS A 214 -3.61 -1.83 23.61
N VAL A 215 -4.21 -1.04 24.50
CA VAL A 215 -3.48 -0.05 25.30
C VAL A 215 -2.67 -0.77 26.37
N THR A 216 -1.34 -0.67 26.31
CA THR A 216 -0.44 -1.29 27.30
C THR A 216 -0.01 -0.31 28.38
N ASP A 217 0.13 0.96 28.04
CA ASP A 217 0.60 2.00 28.97
C ASP A 217 0.05 3.37 28.57
N VAL A 218 -0.23 4.23 29.56
CA VAL A 218 -0.73 5.60 29.35
C VAL A 218 -0.02 6.54 30.31
N ASP A 219 0.85 7.40 29.78
CA ASP A 219 1.53 8.47 30.51
C ASP A 219 0.84 9.80 30.18
N ILE A 220 -0.12 10.20 31.03
CA ILE A 220 -0.88 11.46 30.89
C ILE A 220 0.05 12.68 30.96
N PRO A 221 0.99 12.80 31.92
CA PRO A 221 1.91 13.93 31.99
C PRO A 221 2.72 14.15 30.70
N ARG A 222 3.15 13.07 30.05
CA ARG A 222 3.95 13.15 28.82
C ARG A 222 3.15 12.99 27.53
N GLN A 223 1.84 12.80 27.61
CA GLN A 223 0.96 12.51 26.46
C GLN A 223 1.49 11.33 25.62
N ARG A 224 1.93 10.25 26.28
CA ARG A 224 2.43 9.05 25.59
C ARG A 224 1.50 7.87 25.80
N ILE A 225 1.23 7.16 24.71
CA ILE A 225 0.35 5.98 24.72
C ILE A 225 1.16 4.81 24.16
N GLY A 226 1.34 3.78 24.97
CA GLY A 226 1.90 2.51 24.55
C GLY A 226 0.79 1.62 24.00
N LEU A 227 0.97 1.14 22.77
CA LEU A 227 0.02 0.27 22.10
C LEU A 227 0.69 -1.06 21.74
N SER A 228 -0.11 -2.13 21.68
CA SER A 228 0.30 -3.44 21.18
C SER A 228 -0.70 -3.94 20.14
N LEU A 229 -0.20 -4.52 19.05
CA LEU A 229 -1.03 -5.28 18.10
C LEU A 229 -1.32 -6.70 18.61
N ARG A 230 -0.59 -7.14 19.65
CA ARG A 230 -0.79 -8.43 20.33
C ARG A 230 -1.87 -8.26 21.39
N LEU A 231 -3.09 -8.72 21.07
CA LEU A 231 -4.25 -8.61 21.97
C LEU A 231 -4.09 -9.41 23.27
N ASN A 232 -3.22 -10.43 23.26
CA ASN A 232 -2.96 -11.32 24.39
C ASN A 232 -1.87 -10.81 25.35
N ASP A 233 -1.19 -9.69 25.05
CA ASP A 233 -0.17 -9.16 25.94
C ASP A 233 -0.82 -8.52 27.19
N ASP A 234 -0.50 -9.04 28.36
CA ASP A 234 -0.83 -8.40 29.63
C ASP A 234 0.13 -7.24 29.92
N ALA A 235 -0.41 -6.15 30.46
CA ALA A 235 0.25 -4.86 30.62
C ALA A 235 1.35 -4.83 31.72
N GLN A 236 2.08 -5.92 31.93
CA GLN A 236 3.13 -6.00 32.94
C GLN A 236 4.38 -6.73 32.45
N GLN A 237 5.14 -6.10 31.56
CA GLN A 237 6.57 -6.42 31.40
C GLN A 237 7.39 -5.14 31.31
N GLY A 238 7.47 -4.43 32.45
CA GLY A 238 8.24 -3.18 32.57
C GLY A 238 8.95 -2.97 33.91
N LYS A 239 8.89 -3.92 34.86
CA LYS A 239 9.72 -3.87 36.08
C LYS A 239 11.01 -4.67 35.87
N ARG A 240 12.08 -3.95 35.53
CA ARG A 240 13.47 -4.43 35.68
C ARG A 240 13.63 -5.04 37.09
N PRO A 241 14.23 -6.23 37.25
CA PRO A 241 14.61 -6.68 38.58
C PRO A 241 15.72 -5.76 39.10
N GLU A 242 15.46 -5.09 40.21
CA GLU A 242 16.48 -4.46 41.03
C GLU A 242 17.53 -5.52 41.35
N ARG A 243 18.78 -5.26 40.93
CA ARG A 243 19.92 -6.03 41.40
C ARG A 243 20.10 -5.73 42.88
N THR A 244 19.57 -6.60 43.72
CA THR A 244 19.80 -6.62 45.15
C THR A 244 21.31 -6.69 45.39
N SER A 245 21.83 -5.69 46.10
CA SER A 245 23.17 -5.64 46.66
C SER A 245 23.41 -6.87 47.55
N ALA A 246 24.37 -7.70 47.15
CA ALA A 246 24.82 -8.85 47.95
C ALA A 246 25.46 -8.37 49.28
N PRO A 247 25.23 -9.07 50.41
CA PRO A 247 25.86 -8.71 51.67
C PRO A 247 27.32 -9.17 51.70
N ARG A 248 28.19 -8.28 52.22
CA ARG A 248 29.59 -8.56 52.53
C ARG A 248 29.67 -9.66 53.59
N ARG A 249 30.40 -10.73 53.29
CA ARG A 249 30.78 -11.74 54.28
C ARG A 249 32.19 -11.43 54.78
N ASP A 250 32.27 -11.17 56.09
CA ASP A 250 33.50 -11.17 56.88
C ASP A 250 34.20 -12.53 56.76
N GLU A 251 35.47 -12.53 56.37
CA GLU A 251 36.37 -13.65 56.62
C GLU A 251 37.74 -13.09 57.04
N ARG A 252 37.99 -13.16 58.35
CA ARG A 252 39.31 -12.95 58.94
C ARG A 252 40.08 -14.26 58.93
N ASN A 253 41.30 -14.17 58.40
CA ASN A 253 42.54 -14.77 58.89
C ASN A 253 42.77 -16.29 58.70
N ARG A 254 43.78 -16.62 57.86
CA ARG A 254 44.93 -17.46 58.24
C ARG A 254 46.01 -17.51 57.14
N ASP A 255 47.13 -16.89 57.48
CA ASP A 255 48.52 -17.34 57.35
C ASP A 255 49.10 -17.90 56.02
N ASP A 256 49.97 -17.06 55.46
CA ASP A 256 51.42 -17.26 55.38
C ASP A 256 52.04 -18.15 54.27
N ARG A 257 53.18 -17.63 53.77
CA ARG A 257 54.16 -18.17 52.79
C ARG A 257 53.82 -18.02 51.30
N ASN A 258 54.44 -17.04 50.64
CA ASN A 258 55.81 -17.23 50.14
C ASN A 258 56.32 -15.94 49.46
N GLN A 259 57.54 -15.56 49.82
CA GLN A 259 58.29 -14.43 49.27
C GLN A 259 58.89 -14.76 47.89
N ASP A 260 59.25 -13.67 47.21
CA ASP A 260 60.33 -13.55 46.23
C ASP A 260 60.16 -14.20 44.84
N ARG A 261 60.01 -13.32 43.83
CA ARG A 261 61.13 -12.98 42.94
C ARG A 261 60.82 -11.78 42.04
N ARG A 262 61.61 -10.72 42.25
CA ARG A 262 62.30 -9.84 41.28
C ARG A 262 61.63 -9.58 39.92
N ASN A 263 61.22 -8.34 39.61
CA ASN A 263 62.04 -7.14 39.32
C ASN A 263 62.65 -7.13 37.89
N GLN A 264 62.48 -5.97 37.25
CA GLN A 264 63.16 -5.45 36.04
C GLN A 264 62.84 -6.13 34.68
N ASN A 265 62.26 -5.37 33.75
CA ASN A 265 63.12 -4.58 32.86
C ASN A 265 62.37 -3.42 32.18
N ARG A 266 63.10 -2.32 32.07
CA ARG A 266 62.77 -1.03 31.48
C ARG A 266 63.34 -1.02 30.06
N GLY A 267 62.65 -0.39 29.13
CA GLY A 267 63.28 0.60 28.24
C GLY A 267 63.50 0.24 26.76
N LYS A 268 62.99 1.18 25.93
CA LYS A 268 63.58 1.77 24.70
C LYS A 268 63.96 0.83 23.54
N ASN A 269 63.46 1.12 22.33
CA ASN A 269 64.07 2.04 21.34
C ASN A 269 63.25 1.96 20.03
N SER A 270 62.75 3.09 19.51
CA SER A 270 63.24 3.79 18.30
C SER A 270 63.04 3.08 16.95
N GLY A 271 62.41 3.80 16.01
CA GLY A 271 62.96 3.93 14.66
C GLY A 271 62.05 3.61 13.47
N ARG A 272 61.74 4.68 12.71
CA ARG A 272 61.60 4.76 11.24
C ARG A 272 60.36 4.12 10.60
N ARG A 273 59.47 4.95 10.03
CA ARG A 273 59.36 5.35 8.60
C ARG A 273 58.92 4.18 7.72
N ASP A 274 57.69 4.23 7.22
CA ASP A 274 57.50 4.26 5.77
C ASP A 274 56.16 4.89 5.37
N GLU A 275 56.19 5.57 4.23
CA GLU A 275 55.11 6.27 3.54
C GLU A 275 54.13 5.29 2.89
N SER A 276 52.84 5.64 2.86
CA SER A 276 51.98 5.48 1.68
C SER A 276 50.54 5.92 1.99
N ARG A 277 50.19 7.13 1.55
CA ARG A 277 48.80 7.57 1.37
C ARG A 277 48.39 7.28 -0.09
N PRO A 278 47.23 6.63 -0.34
CA PRO A 278 46.69 6.55 -1.69
C PRO A 278 45.86 7.80 -1.98
N THR A 279 46.33 8.67 -2.89
CA THR A 279 45.56 9.81 -3.41
C THR A 279 45.00 9.49 -4.79
N GLY A 280 43.67 9.53 -4.89
CA GLY A 280 42.90 9.25 -6.10
C GLY A 280 43.06 10.31 -7.19
N SER A 281 43.05 9.82 -8.43
CA SER A 281 43.34 10.49 -9.69
C SER A 281 42.21 11.38 -10.22
N MET A 282 41.83 12.44 -9.51
CA MET A 282 40.95 13.45 -10.10
C MET A 282 41.25 14.89 -9.68
N ALA A 283 41.89 15.08 -8.52
CA ALA A 283 42.26 16.40 -8.01
C ALA A 283 43.50 17.03 -8.70
N ASP A 284 44.42 16.22 -9.24
CA ASP A 284 45.60 16.70 -9.97
C ASP A 284 45.31 17.06 -11.43
N ALA A 285 44.29 16.44 -12.04
CA ALA A 285 43.89 16.74 -13.41
C ALA A 285 43.22 18.13 -13.54
N LEU A 286 42.51 18.58 -12.50
CA LEU A 286 41.85 19.89 -12.49
C LEU A 286 42.82 21.05 -12.20
N ARG A 287 43.91 20.81 -11.46
CA ARG A 287 44.93 21.83 -11.16
C ARG A 287 45.84 22.15 -12.35
N ASN A 288 46.12 21.18 -13.22
CA ASN A 288 46.91 21.41 -14.44
C ASN A 288 46.11 22.04 -15.59
N ALA A 289 44.78 22.15 -15.48
CA ALA A 289 43.92 22.69 -16.54
C ALA A 289 43.63 24.20 -16.40
N GLY A 290 44.21 24.91 -15.43
CA GLY A 290 44.22 26.38 -15.42
C GLY A 290 42.86 27.08 -15.24
N PHE A 291 41.87 26.42 -14.63
CA PHE A 291 40.58 27.03 -14.28
C PHE A 291 40.50 27.33 -12.79
N GLY A 292 40.50 28.62 -12.43
CA GLY A 292 40.11 29.10 -11.09
C GLY A 292 41.11 30.05 -10.44
N ARG A 293 41.11 31.31 -10.87
CA ARG A 293 41.33 32.44 -9.96
C ARG A 293 39.98 33.06 -9.65
#